data_AF-A0A7S2RJ45-F1
#
_entry.id   AF-A0A7S2RJ45-F1
#
_cell.length_a   1.000
_cell.length_b   1.000
_cell.length_c   1.000
_cell.angle_alpha   90.00
_cell.angle_beta   90.00
_cell.angle_gamma   90.00
#
_symmetry.space_group_name_H-M   'P 1'
#
loop_
_entity.id
_entity.type
_entity.pdbx_description
1 polymer ?
#
loop_
_entity_poly.entity_id
_entity_poly.type
_entity_poly.pdbx_seq_one_letter_code
_entity_poly.pdbx_strand_id
1 'polypeptide(L)'
;SNKLKALPLSFSQLKKLPRLNLEQNCIHTFPANITELKCHIVSWSKLNLRQIPPSIGDMGATLVSLTADHNRLKRIPRSIGKLTVLEHLSLCDNQIKLVPDDICKCVSLKRLWLDWNKVSELPPDFLNLTKLESIHLEGNPMKIPEMDIIVAGIPRLRAWFVESVDFYRTKERRAIVQHIQSILGIFHQEKKHLPQYFEPGKQ
;
A
#
# COMPACT_ATOMS: atom_id res chain seq x y z
N SER A 1 2.04 -23.67 -16.10
CA SER A 1 1.18 -22.92 -17.02
C SER A 1 -0.28 -23.35 -16.85
N ASN A 2 -1.02 -22.71 -15.92
CA ASN A 2 -2.48 -22.86 -15.89
C ASN A 2 -3.06 -21.88 -16.91
N LYS A 3 -3.85 -22.36 -17.87
CA LYS A 3 -4.51 -21.53 -18.90
C LYS A 3 -5.95 -21.19 -18.49
N LEU A 4 -6.21 -21.03 -17.18
CA LEU A 4 -7.56 -20.79 -16.69
C LEU A 4 -8.06 -19.46 -17.25
N LYS A 5 -9.18 -19.51 -17.98
CA LYS A 5 -9.85 -18.33 -18.56
C LYS A 5 -10.91 -17.75 -17.61
N ALA A 6 -11.43 -18.59 -16.73
CA ALA A 6 -12.40 -18.24 -15.70
C ALA A 6 -12.26 -19.19 -14.50
N LEU A 7 -12.72 -18.75 -13.34
CA LEU A 7 -12.90 -19.62 -12.18
C LEU A 7 -14.37 -20.06 -12.11
N PRO A 8 -14.65 -21.36 -11.92
CA PRO A 8 -16.03 -21.84 -11.82
C PRO A 8 -16.71 -21.33 -10.53
N LEU A 9 -18.03 -21.22 -10.53
CA LEU A 9 -18.78 -20.83 -9.33
C LEU A 9 -18.52 -21.79 -8.14
N SER A 10 -18.28 -23.08 -8.41
CA SER A 10 -17.94 -24.07 -7.39
C SER A 10 -16.61 -23.79 -6.67
N PHE A 11 -15.78 -22.88 -7.18
CA PHE A 11 -14.50 -22.56 -6.56
C PHE A 11 -14.68 -21.98 -5.15
N SER A 12 -15.79 -21.29 -4.86
CA SER A 12 -16.09 -20.77 -3.51
C SER A 12 -16.30 -21.85 -2.44
N GLN A 13 -16.44 -23.12 -2.84
CA GLN A 13 -16.55 -24.24 -1.90
C GLN A 13 -15.22 -24.57 -1.19
N LEU A 14 -14.09 -24.04 -1.67
CA LEU A 14 -12.76 -24.27 -1.12
C LEU A 14 -12.49 -23.39 0.13
N LYS A 15 -13.38 -23.47 1.13
CA LYS A 15 -13.41 -22.65 2.36
C LYS A 15 -12.19 -22.80 3.29
N LYS A 16 -11.25 -23.68 2.96
CA LYS A 16 -10.04 -23.97 3.75
C LYS A 16 -8.75 -23.53 3.08
N LEU A 17 -8.79 -22.80 1.97
CA LEU A 17 -7.58 -22.36 1.27
C LEU A 17 -6.91 -21.19 2.02
N PRO A 18 -5.73 -21.38 2.64
CA PRO A 18 -5.03 -20.28 3.30
C PRO A 18 -4.42 -19.31 2.29
N ARG A 19 -4.05 -19.80 1.12
CA ARG A 19 -3.39 -19.03 0.05
C ARG A 19 -4.00 -19.38 -1.29
N LEU A 20 -4.25 -18.36 -2.11
CA LEU A 20 -4.72 -18.49 -3.48
C LEU A 20 -3.72 -17.79 -4.41
N ASN A 21 -3.02 -18.55 -5.24
CA ASN A 21 -2.15 -18.02 -6.28
C ASN A 21 -2.76 -18.28 -7.66
N LEU A 22 -3.12 -17.21 -8.37
CA LEU A 22 -3.65 -17.25 -9.73
C LEU A 22 -2.69 -16.63 -10.74
N GLU A 23 -1.44 -16.37 -10.36
CA GLU A 23 -0.46 -15.71 -11.22
C GLU A 23 -0.33 -16.40 -12.58
N GLN A 24 -0.14 -15.60 -13.64
CA GLN A 24 0.08 -16.08 -15.02
C GLN A 24 -1.09 -16.88 -15.62
N ASN A 25 -2.31 -16.77 -15.08
CA ASN A 25 -3.53 -17.23 -15.75
C ASN A 25 -4.10 -16.17 -16.71
N CYS A 26 -5.11 -16.54 -17.50
CA CYS A 26 -5.80 -15.62 -18.43
C CYS A 26 -7.16 -15.17 -17.87
N ILE A 27 -7.25 -14.95 -16.56
CA ILE A 27 -8.50 -14.56 -15.89
C ILE A 27 -8.70 -13.06 -16.03
N HIS A 28 -9.67 -12.65 -16.85
CA HIS A 28 -9.98 -11.23 -17.06
C HIS A 28 -10.99 -10.65 -16.07
N THR A 29 -11.78 -11.52 -15.44
CA THR A 29 -12.83 -11.18 -14.48
C THR A 29 -12.92 -12.25 -13.41
N PHE A 30 -13.06 -11.86 -12.15
CA PHE A 30 -13.38 -12.80 -11.08
C PHE A 30 -14.89 -13.00 -10.96
N PRO A 31 -15.36 -14.22 -10.65
CA PRO A 31 -16.75 -14.42 -10.30
C PRO A 31 -17.07 -13.70 -8.99
N ALA A 32 -18.33 -13.30 -8.80
CA ALA A 32 -18.76 -12.50 -7.64
C ALA A 32 -18.41 -13.17 -6.29
N ASN A 33 -18.38 -14.51 -6.29
CA ASN A 33 -18.13 -15.35 -5.12
C ASN A 33 -16.65 -15.66 -4.86
N ILE A 34 -15.70 -15.07 -5.60
CA ILE A 34 -14.26 -15.30 -5.36
C ILE A 34 -13.85 -14.95 -3.92
N THR A 35 -14.59 -14.03 -3.30
CA THR A 35 -14.33 -13.51 -1.96
C THR A 35 -14.89 -14.38 -0.84
N GLU A 36 -15.74 -15.37 -1.16
CA GLU A 36 -16.24 -16.37 -0.21
C GLU A 36 -15.14 -17.36 0.23
N LEU A 37 -14.02 -17.42 -0.49
CA LEU A 37 -12.88 -18.29 -0.19
C LEU A 37 -12.21 -18.01 1.15
N LYS A 38 -12.39 -16.80 1.70
CA LYS A 38 -11.80 -16.37 2.98
C LYS A 38 -10.30 -16.65 3.09
N CYS A 39 -9.57 -16.49 1.98
CA CYS A 39 -8.12 -16.68 1.96
C CYS A 39 -7.40 -15.60 2.77
N HIS A 40 -6.22 -15.95 3.30
CA HIS A 40 -5.34 -15.02 3.99
C HIS A 40 -4.39 -14.31 3.03
N ILE A 41 -3.94 -15.00 1.98
CA ILE A 41 -3.02 -14.46 0.99
C ILE A 41 -3.59 -14.72 -0.40
N VAL A 42 -3.66 -13.67 -1.21
CA VAL A 42 -4.19 -13.71 -2.56
C VAL A 42 -3.19 -13.08 -3.52
N SER A 43 -2.80 -13.83 -4.55
CA SER A 43 -2.00 -13.31 -5.66
C SER A 43 -2.78 -13.36 -6.97
N TRP A 44 -3.03 -12.17 -7.51
CA TRP A 44 -3.75 -11.86 -8.74
C TRP A 44 -2.84 -11.17 -9.77
N SER A 45 -1.53 -11.32 -9.64
CA SER A 45 -0.56 -10.67 -10.51
C SER A 45 -0.55 -11.28 -11.93
N LYS A 46 -0.23 -10.46 -12.95
CA LYS A 46 -0.10 -10.90 -14.36
C LYS A 46 -1.36 -11.53 -14.97
N LEU A 47 -2.54 -11.03 -14.60
CA LEU A 47 -3.84 -11.53 -15.07
C LEU A 47 -4.49 -10.64 -16.15
N ASN A 48 -3.85 -9.53 -16.53
CA ASN A 48 -4.45 -8.48 -17.37
C ASN A 48 -5.75 -7.88 -16.79
N LEU A 49 -5.90 -7.86 -15.46
CA LEU A 49 -7.07 -7.30 -14.81
C LEU A 49 -7.19 -5.80 -15.08
N ARG A 50 -8.41 -5.33 -15.36
CA ARG A 50 -8.73 -3.90 -15.50
C ARG A 50 -9.23 -3.28 -14.19
N GLN A 51 -9.73 -4.11 -13.29
CA GLN A 51 -10.26 -3.70 -11.99
C GLN A 51 -10.13 -4.83 -10.97
N ILE A 52 -9.96 -4.45 -9.70
CA ILE A 52 -10.23 -5.30 -8.55
C ILE A 52 -11.74 -5.22 -8.28
N PRO A 53 -12.47 -6.34 -8.11
CA PRO A 53 -13.90 -6.31 -7.88
C PRO A 53 -14.21 -5.67 -6.52
N PRO A 54 -15.27 -4.84 -6.39
CA PRO A 54 -15.64 -4.27 -5.11
C PRO A 54 -15.91 -5.30 -4.01
N SER A 55 -16.30 -6.53 -4.37
CA SER A 55 -16.49 -7.63 -3.42
C SER A 55 -15.22 -8.03 -2.67
N ILE A 56 -14.02 -7.56 -3.07
CA ILE A 56 -12.77 -7.74 -2.31
C ILE A 56 -12.94 -7.40 -0.83
N GLY A 57 -13.75 -6.38 -0.51
CA GLY A 57 -14.01 -5.94 0.85
C GLY A 57 -14.74 -6.97 1.72
N ASP A 58 -15.39 -7.97 1.12
CA ASP A 58 -16.05 -9.05 1.86
C ASP A 58 -15.03 -10.02 2.50
N MET A 59 -13.76 -9.96 2.06
CA MET A 59 -12.64 -10.69 2.67
C MET A 59 -12.02 -9.96 3.87
N GLY A 60 -12.66 -8.89 4.37
CA GLY A 60 -12.06 -7.96 5.32
C GLY A 60 -11.62 -8.54 6.67
N ALA A 61 -12.21 -9.67 7.06
CA ALA A 61 -11.85 -10.37 8.30
C ALA A 61 -10.69 -11.37 8.13
N THR A 62 -10.29 -11.70 6.90
CA THR A 62 -9.33 -12.80 6.66
C THR A 62 -8.15 -12.40 5.79
N LEU A 63 -8.31 -11.46 4.87
CA LEU A 63 -7.29 -11.13 3.88
C LEU A 63 -6.16 -10.29 4.48
N VAL A 64 -5.01 -10.92 4.66
CA VAL A 64 -3.79 -10.32 5.24
C VAL A 64 -2.85 -9.80 4.15
N SER A 65 -2.85 -10.41 2.96
CA SER A 65 -1.94 -10.05 1.88
C SER A 65 -2.62 -10.13 0.51
N LEU A 66 -2.55 -9.05 -0.25
CA LEU A 66 -3.05 -8.95 -1.62
C LEU A 66 -1.95 -8.44 -2.55
N THR A 67 -1.59 -9.24 -3.56
CA THR A 67 -0.71 -8.83 -4.64
C THR A 67 -1.48 -8.86 -5.96
N ALA A 68 -1.49 -7.76 -6.70
CA ALA A 68 -2.13 -7.67 -8.02
C ALA A 68 -1.26 -6.88 -9.01
N ASP A 69 0.03 -7.20 -9.01
CA ASP A 69 1.05 -6.53 -9.82
C ASP A 69 0.95 -6.89 -11.30
N HIS A 70 1.53 -6.06 -12.16
CA HIS A 70 1.59 -6.29 -13.61
C HIS A 70 0.19 -6.54 -14.21
N ASN A 71 -0.75 -5.65 -13.88
CA ASN A 71 -2.11 -5.66 -14.41
C ASN A 71 -2.38 -4.36 -15.16
N ARG A 72 -3.65 -4.09 -15.47
CA ARG A 72 -4.10 -2.86 -16.15
C ARG A 72 -5.08 -2.09 -15.25
N LEU A 73 -4.88 -2.18 -13.93
CA LEU A 73 -5.75 -1.57 -12.94
C LEU A 73 -5.65 -0.05 -13.06
N LYS A 74 -6.81 0.61 -13.20
CA LYS A 74 -6.88 2.08 -13.25
C LYS A 74 -7.24 2.72 -11.91
N ARG A 75 -7.79 1.93 -10.99
CA ARG A 75 -8.32 2.38 -9.71
C ARG A 75 -8.22 1.28 -8.67
N ILE A 76 -8.09 1.68 -7.42
CA ILE A 76 -8.30 0.83 -6.24
C ILE A 76 -9.78 1.01 -5.84
N PRO A 77 -10.57 -0.05 -5.62
CA PRO A 77 -11.95 0.10 -5.20
C PRO A 77 -12.03 0.63 -3.76
N ARG A 78 -13.01 1.49 -3.47
CA ARG A 78 -13.24 2.03 -2.11
C ARG A 78 -13.43 0.93 -1.05
N SER A 79 -13.95 -0.23 -1.45
CA SER A 79 -14.10 -1.38 -0.56
C SER A 79 -12.79 -1.96 -0.04
N ILE A 80 -11.62 -1.53 -0.54
CA ILE A 80 -10.32 -1.86 0.05
C ILE A 80 -10.27 -1.48 1.52
N GLY A 81 -10.95 -0.39 1.93
CA GLY A 81 -11.00 0.06 3.32
C GLY A 81 -11.72 -0.88 4.28
N LYS A 82 -12.43 -1.89 3.77
CA LYS A 82 -13.01 -2.96 4.61
C LYS A 82 -11.96 -3.98 5.03
N LEU A 83 -10.76 -4.00 4.42
CA LEU A 83 -9.70 -4.94 4.71
C LEU A 83 -8.88 -4.53 5.93
N THR A 84 -9.51 -4.48 7.09
CA THR A 84 -8.91 -3.95 8.33
C THR A 84 -7.76 -4.80 8.87
N VAL A 85 -7.66 -6.08 8.47
CA VAL A 85 -6.56 -7.00 8.80
C VAL A 85 -5.48 -7.09 7.70
N LEU A 86 -5.61 -6.32 6.61
CA LEU A 86 -4.63 -6.33 5.52
C LEU A 86 -3.31 -5.73 6.01
N GLU A 87 -2.24 -6.49 5.89
CA GLU A 87 -0.88 -6.07 6.26
C GLU A 87 -0.02 -5.74 5.04
N HIS A 88 -0.29 -6.36 3.89
CA HIS A 88 0.48 -6.17 2.66
C HIS A 88 -0.43 -5.95 1.46
N LEU A 89 -0.21 -4.82 0.77
CA LEU A 89 -0.83 -4.51 -0.51
C LEU A 89 0.24 -4.18 -1.54
N SER A 90 0.32 -4.99 -2.59
CA SER A 90 1.17 -4.73 -3.76
C SER A 90 0.34 -4.58 -5.02
N LEU A 91 0.50 -3.45 -5.69
CA LEU A 91 -0.19 -3.09 -6.93
C LEU A 91 0.80 -2.51 -7.95
N CYS A 92 2.05 -2.96 -7.93
CA CYS A 92 3.11 -2.45 -8.79
C CYS A 92 2.80 -2.68 -10.27
N ASP A 93 3.35 -1.82 -11.13
CA ASP A 93 3.23 -1.92 -12.59
C ASP A 93 1.76 -2.04 -13.04
N ASN A 94 1.03 -0.94 -12.82
CA ASN A 94 -0.38 -0.78 -13.12
C ASN A 94 -0.62 0.64 -13.71
N GLN A 95 -1.88 1.07 -13.79
CA GLN A 95 -2.27 2.38 -14.34
C GLN A 95 -3.07 3.20 -13.33
N ILE A 96 -2.84 2.98 -12.03
CA ILE A 96 -3.59 3.60 -10.94
C ILE A 96 -3.24 5.08 -10.88
N LYS A 97 -4.26 5.94 -10.91
CA LYS A 97 -4.08 7.40 -10.84
C LYS A 97 -4.33 7.98 -9.45
N LEU A 98 -5.25 7.37 -8.71
CA LEU A 98 -5.74 7.86 -7.43
C LEU A 98 -5.74 6.72 -6.43
N VAL A 99 -5.21 7.00 -5.25
CA VAL A 99 -5.34 6.16 -4.07
C VAL A 99 -6.56 6.67 -3.29
N PRO A 100 -7.61 5.86 -3.07
CA PRO A 100 -8.81 6.32 -2.40
C PRO A 100 -8.56 6.55 -0.90
N ASP A 101 -9.23 7.53 -0.30
CA ASP A 101 -9.18 7.81 1.15
C ASP A 101 -9.50 6.58 2.01
N ASP A 102 -10.36 5.69 1.49
CA ASP A 102 -10.69 4.43 2.15
C ASP A 102 -9.48 3.53 2.44
N ILE A 103 -8.35 3.69 1.73
CA ILE A 103 -7.12 2.94 2.04
C ILE A 103 -6.66 3.21 3.48
N CYS A 104 -6.93 4.41 4.01
CA CYS A 104 -6.55 4.82 5.36
C CYS A 104 -7.31 4.06 6.46
N LYS A 105 -8.37 3.31 6.08
CA LYS A 105 -9.11 2.41 6.98
C LYS A 105 -8.44 1.04 7.12
N CYS A 106 -7.43 0.72 6.30
CA CYS A 106 -6.60 -0.47 6.43
C CYS A 106 -5.60 -0.29 7.59
N VAL A 107 -6.09 -0.19 8.82
CA VAL A 107 -5.30 0.15 10.03
C VAL A 107 -4.19 -0.86 10.37
N SER A 108 -4.23 -2.06 9.76
CA SER A 108 -3.19 -3.07 9.90
C SER A 108 -2.10 -3.01 8.83
N LEU A 109 -2.21 -2.11 7.86
CA LEU A 109 -1.33 -2.09 6.69
C LEU A 109 0.10 -1.74 7.09
N LYS A 110 1.03 -2.66 6.81
CA LYS A 110 2.47 -2.52 7.08
C LYS A 110 3.26 -2.19 5.82
N ARG A 111 2.82 -2.69 4.66
CA ARG A 111 3.52 -2.50 3.39
C ARG A 111 2.55 -2.12 2.29
N LEU A 112 2.84 -1.01 1.63
CA LEU A 112 2.10 -0.52 0.46
C LEU A 112 3.05 -0.29 -0.71
N TRP A 113 2.92 -1.10 -1.76
CA TRP A 113 3.73 -0.95 -2.96
C TRP A 113 2.87 -0.53 -4.15
N LEU A 114 3.22 0.61 -4.72
CA LEU A 114 2.52 1.30 -5.80
C LEU A 114 3.49 1.72 -6.90
N ASP A 115 4.68 1.12 -6.97
CA ASP A 115 5.69 1.46 -7.99
C ASP A 115 5.10 1.35 -9.40
N TRP A 116 5.63 2.16 -10.31
CA TRP A 116 5.30 2.15 -11.74
C TRP A 116 3.79 2.25 -11.98
N ASN A 117 3.17 3.26 -11.35
CA ASN A 117 1.78 3.63 -11.55
C ASN A 117 1.69 5.09 -12.07
N LYS A 118 0.50 5.69 -11.96
CA LYS A 118 0.23 7.08 -12.36
C LYS A 118 -0.29 7.91 -11.17
N VAL A 119 0.06 7.51 -9.95
CA VAL A 119 -0.37 8.16 -8.71
C VAL A 119 0.27 9.54 -8.64
N SER A 120 -0.53 10.58 -8.43
CA SER A 120 -0.04 11.96 -8.30
C SER A 120 -0.03 12.47 -6.87
N GLU A 121 -0.84 11.88 -6.00
CA GLU A 121 -1.04 12.27 -4.61
C GLU A 121 -1.48 11.08 -3.75
N LEU A 122 -1.21 11.20 -2.45
CA LEU A 122 -1.74 10.32 -1.41
C LEU A 122 -2.92 11.02 -0.72
N PRO A 123 -3.89 10.28 -0.16
CA PRO A 123 -5.04 10.87 0.52
C PRO A 123 -4.61 11.69 1.75
N PRO A 124 -5.36 12.74 2.15
CA PRO A 124 -5.01 13.60 3.29
C PRO A 124 -4.81 12.82 4.60
N ASP A 125 -5.62 11.79 4.80
CA ASP A 125 -5.64 10.95 6.01
C ASP A 125 -4.58 9.83 5.98
N PHE A 126 -3.60 9.86 5.08
CA PHE A 126 -2.60 8.79 4.93
C PHE A 126 -1.82 8.52 6.23
N LEU A 127 -1.70 9.52 7.09
CA LEU A 127 -1.08 9.41 8.42
C LEU A 127 -1.83 8.48 9.39
N ASN A 128 -3.09 8.13 9.10
CA ASN A 128 -3.86 7.16 9.90
C ASN A 128 -3.31 5.72 9.76
N LEU A 129 -2.46 5.46 8.77
CA LEU A 129 -1.77 4.18 8.59
C LEU A 129 -0.58 4.06 9.57
N THR A 130 -0.89 4.10 10.87
CA THR A 130 0.10 4.13 11.97
C THR A 130 1.01 2.89 12.04
N LYS A 131 0.60 1.78 11.44
CA LYS A 131 1.40 0.55 11.34
C LYS A 131 2.20 0.42 10.05
N LEU A 132 2.11 1.39 9.14
CA LEU A 132 2.82 1.32 7.87
C LEU A 132 4.32 1.43 8.13
N GLU A 133 5.08 0.48 7.60
CA GLU A 133 6.52 0.34 7.80
C GLU A 133 7.30 0.68 6.53
N SER A 134 6.67 0.50 5.36
CA SER A 134 7.29 0.69 4.06
C SER A 134 6.24 1.12 3.02
N ILE A 135 6.60 2.14 2.24
CA ILE A 135 5.86 2.58 1.05
C ILE A 135 6.80 2.61 -0.13
N HIS A 136 6.33 2.13 -1.28
CA HIS A 136 7.08 2.23 -2.52
C HIS A 136 6.21 2.94 -3.58
N LEU A 137 6.78 3.98 -4.19
CA LEU A 137 6.10 4.91 -5.09
C LEU A 137 6.97 5.28 -6.30
N GLU A 138 8.03 4.53 -6.56
CA GLU A 138 8.93 4.79 -7.69
C GLU A 138 8.16 4.79 -9.01
N GLY A 139 8.60 5.58 -9.99
CA GLY A 139 7.96 5.59 -11.32
C GLY A 139 6.54 6.18 -11.35
N ASN A 140 6.11 6.88 -10.29
CA ASN A 140 4.86 7.65 -10.28
C ASN A 140 5.11 9.14 -10.56
N PRO A 141 4.15 9.87 -11.16
CA PRO A 141 4.23 11.32 -11.37
C PRO A 141 3.96 12.13 -10.09
N MET A 142 4.14 11.51 -8.91
CA MET A 142 4.02 12.16 -7.61
C MET A 142 4.88 13.43 -7.63
N LYS A 143 4.23 14.57 -7.38
CA LYS A 143 4.99 15.71 -6.85
C LYS A 143 5.56 15.25 -5.50
N ILE A 144 6.73 15.75 -5.13
CA ILE A 144 7.35 15.44 -3.84
C ILE A 144 6.23 15.55 -2.78
N PRO A 145 5.93 14.47 -2.03
CA PRO A 145 4.91 14.55 -1.00
C PRO A 145 5.27 15.75 -0.12
N GLU A 146 4.28 16.57 0.27
CA GLU A 146 4.54 17.62 1.24
C GLU A 146 5.31 17.00 2.41
N MET A 147 6.40 17.65 2.81
CA MET A 147 7.38 17.12 3.77
C MET A 147 6.72 16.61 5.05
N ASP A 148 5.55 17.12 5.38
CA ASP A 148 4.73 16.74 6.52
C ASP A 148 4.28 15.27 6.46
N ILE A 149 3.97 14.71 5.29
CA ILE A 149 3.63 13.27 5.13
C ILE A 149 4.87 12.39 5.37
N ILE A 150 6.05 12.90 4.98
CA ILE A 150 7.34 12.19 5.07
C ILE A 150 7.91 12.25 6.50
N VAL A 151 7.66 13.36 7.21
CA VAL A 151 8.26 13.68 8.52
C VAL A 151 7.35 13.29 9.69
N ALA A 152 6.01 13.37 9.56
CA ALA A 152 5.11 13.33 10.72
C ALA A 152 4.67 11.93 11.19
N GLY A 153 4.69 10.89 10.34
CA GLY A 153 3.93 9.66 10.66
C GLY A 153 4.71 8.39 10.94
N ILE A 154 5.80 8.12 10.21
CA ILE A 154 6.38 6.76 10.17
C ILE A 154 7.90 6.86 10.26
N PRO A 155 8.50 6.56 11.43
CA PRO A 155 9.95 6.60 11.63
C PRO A 155 10.76 5.83 10.58
N ARG A 156 10.17 4.79 9.96
CA ARG A 156 10.78 4.00 8.87
C ARG A 156 10.70 4.66 7.49
N LEU A 157 9.68 5.46 7.19
CA LEU A 157 9.60 6.22 5.94
C LEU A 157 10.64 7.34 5.90
N ARG A 158 10.97 7.91 7.06
CA ARG A 158 12.06 8.86 7.21
C ARG A 158 13.41 8.26 6.81
N ALA A 159 13.70 7.01 7.18
CA ALA A 159 14.93 6.31 6.80
C ALA A 159 14.98 5.99 5.30
N TRP A 160 13.89 5.44 4.74
CA TRP A 160 13.77 5.18 3.30
C TRP A 160 13.91 6.46 2.46
N PHE A 161 13.32 7.56 2.91
CA PHE A 161 13.42 8.84 2.19
C PHE A 161 14.85 9.39 2.19
N VAL A 162 15.58 9.29 3.30
CA VAL A 162 16.99 9.70 3.37
C VAL A 162 17.86 8.86 2.43
N GLU A 163 17.71 7.53 2.44
CA GLU A 163 18.50 6.62 1.60
C GLU A 163 18.16 6.75 0.10
N SER A 164 16.88 6.92 -0.25
CA SER A 164 16.45 7.11 -1.64
C SER A 164 16.86 8.47 -2.21
N VAL A 165 16.86 9.53 -1.40
CA VAL A 165 17.35 10.85 -1.80
C VAL A 165 18.86 10.82 -2.12
N ASP A 166 19.66 10.03 -1.38
CA ASP A 166 21.08 9.83 -1.67
C ASP A 166 21.30 9.03 -2.97
N PHE A 167 20.39 8.11 -3.29
CA PHE A 167 20.42 7.31 -4.53
C PHE A 167 20.09 8.13 -5.79
N TYR A 168 19.17 9.11 -5.73
CA TYR A 168 18.66 9.86 -6.90
C TYR A 168 19.36 11.21 -7.18
N ARG A 169 20.69 11.28 -6.96
CA ARG A 169 21.53 12.49 -7.03
C ARG A 169 21.54 13.20 -8.40
N THR A 170 20.52 13.99 -8.69
CA THR A 170 20.48 14.98 -9.78
C THR A 170 20.64 16.40 -9.23
N LYS A 171 21.22 17.32 -10.02
CA LYS A 171 21.56 18.71 -9.60
C LYS A 171 20.35 19.49 -9.06
N GLU A 172 19.16 19.24 -9.60
CA GLU A 172 17.91 19.93 -9.24
C GLU A 172 17.37 19.56 -7.85
N ARG A 173 17.79 18.42 -7.28
CA ARG A 173 17.27 17.94 -5.98
C ARG A 173 18.11 18.33 -4.77
N ARG A 174 19.24 19.01 -4.98
CA ARG A 174 20.19 19.41 -3.92
C ARG A 174 19.58 20.43 -2.94
N ALA A 175 18.75 21.34 -3.42
CA ALA A 175 18.03 22.31 -2.60
C ALA A 175 16.99 21.63 -1.68
N ILE A 176 16.38 20.54 -2.15
CA ILE A 176 15.43 19.74 -1.37
C ILE A 176 16.17 19.02 -0.24
N VAL A 177 17.34 18.43 -0.52
CA VAL A 177 18.19 17.80 0.53
C VAL A 177 18.58 18.81 1.62
N GLN A 178 18.98 20.01 1.23
CA GLN A 178 19.35 21.07 2.18
C GLN A 178 18.15 21.55 3.01
N HIS A 179 16.98 21.68 2.38
CA HIS A 179 15.74 22.03 3.08
C HIS A 179 15.32 20.93 4.07
N ILE A 180 15.41 19.65 3.66
CA ILE A 180 15.21 18.48 4.53
C ILE A 180 16.16 18.54 5.72
N GLN A 181 17.47 18.72 5.49
CA GLN A 181 18.48 18.78 6.55
C GLN A 181 18.22 19.93 7.53
N SER A 182 17.77 21.09 7.05
CA SER A 182 17.40 22.23 7.88
C SER A 182 16.21 21.92 8.80
N ILE A 183 15.15 21.30 8.27
CA ILE A 183 13.97 20.88 9.05
C ILE A 183 14.36 19.81 10.07
N LEU A 184 15.16 18.81 9.68
CA LEU A 184 15.61 17.75 10.60
C LEU A 184 16.49 18.30 11.73
N GLY A 185 17.26 19.37 11.46
CA GLY A 185 18.02 20.11 12.46
C GLY A 185 17.13 20.82 13.49
N ILE A 186 16.01 21.38 13.04
CA ILE A 186 15.00 22.05 13.90
C ILE A 186 14.34 21.02 14.83
N PHE A 187 13.91 19.86 14.31
CA PHE A 187 13.31 18.79 15.14
C PHE A 187 14.28 18.20 16.18
N HIS A 188 15.59 18.21 15.93
CA HIS A 188 16.59 17.79 16.92
C HIS A 188 16.75 18.79 18.06
N GLN A 189 16.52 20.09 17.79
CA GLN A 189 16.52 21.12 18.83
C GLN A 189 15.21 21.11 19.65
N GLU A 190 14.06 20.88 19.02
CA GLU A 190 12.77 20.80 19.74
C GLU A 190 12.66 19.59 20.68
N LYS A 191 13.27 18.44 20.34
CA LYS A 191 13.37 17.29 21.27
C LYS A 191 14.15 17.58 22.56
N LYS A 192 15.02 18.59 22.60
CA LYS A 192 15.70 19.02 23.84
C LYS A 192 14.82 19.85 24.76
N HIS A 193 13.65 20.29 24.31
CA HIS A 193 12.77 21.21 25.05
C HIS A 193 11.37 20.63 25.36
N LEU A 194 11.10 19.36 25.03
CA LEU A 194 9.83 18.71 25.42
C LEU A 194 9.93 18.16 26.86
N PRO A 195 8.98 18.51 27.76
CA PRO A 195 8.97 17.98 29.11
C PRO A 195 8.67 16.47 29.12
N GLN A 196 9.47 15.70 29.87
CA GLN A 196 9.27 14.27 30.11
C GLN A 196 7.92 14.04 30.81
N TYR A 197 6.90 13.60 30.08
CA TYR A 197 5.68 13.06 30.68
C TYR A 197 5.25 11.77 29.98
N PHE A 198 5.01 10.76 30.83
CA PHE A 198 4.48 9.41 30.60
C PHE A 198 5.48 8.29 30.26
N GLU A 199 6.09 7.72 31.31
CA GLU A 199 6.28 6.27 31.40
C GLU A 199 5.05 5.66 32.12
N PRO A 200 4.38 4.63 31.56
CA PRO A 200 3.49 3.77 32.35
C PRO A 200 4.30 2.70 33.08
N GLY A 201 4.06 2.61 34.38
CA GLY A 201 4.82 1.83 35.36
C GLY A 201 4.96 0.33 35.09
N LYS A 202 6.10 -0.18 35.56
CA LYS A 202 6.35 -1.60 35.84
C LYS A 202 5.75 -1.95 37.21
N GLN A 203 5.03 -3.07 37.29
CA GLN A 203 5.06 -3.91 38.48
C GLN A 203 6.27 -4.85 38.37
#